data_AF-A0A9D7NXY0-F1
#
_entry.id   AF-A0A9D7NXY0-F1
#
_cell.length_a   1.000
_cell.length_b   1.000
_cell.length_c   1.000
_cell.angle_alpha   90.00
_cell.angle_beta   90.00
_cell.angle_gamma   90.00
#
_symmetry.space_group_name_H-M   'P 1'
#
loop_
_entity.id
_entity.type
_entity.pdbx_description
1 polymer ?
#
loop_
_entity_poly.entity_id
_entity_poly.type
_entity_poly.pdbx_seq_one_letter_code
_entity_poly.pdbx_strand_id
1 'polypeptide(L)'
;MSTRALILLHLSWGTFVARGQNNDVPLQRDIYRGLEQQAAHLDAKVHSGLKPLIEQRADLSTTMGSAPDTTKYYWWYTEKLYRDHLIQVRKDDVRISIDPLFQFELGQDLGDATAYQDTNRYYNNTRGFLIKGDLGERFSFQTMFHETQALVPQYLFREVFVSGVMPGQGRLKIQERRELDYGWSQANISFPLRAGSTSNSGMVSTSWDMATGPCCSATSRSMLHT
;
A
#
# COMPACT_ATOMS: atom_id res chain seq x y z
N MET A 1 -66.65 -26.59 20.75
CA MET A 1 -65.46 -25.86 21.22
C MET A 1 -64.36 -26.10 20.19
N SER A 2 -64.06 -25.08 19.36
CA SER A 2 -63.11 -25.19 18.24
C SER A 2 -61.80 -24.55 18.66
N THR A 3 -60.78 -25.37 18.87
CA THR A 3 -59.40 -24.95 19.17
C THR A 3 -58.70 -24.58 17.86
N ARG A 4 -58.52 -23.27 17.64
CA ARG A 4 -57.73 -22.73 16.53
C ARG A 4 -56.24 -22.82 16.87
N ALA A 5 -55.50 -23.63 16.11
CA ALA A 5 -54.04 -23.68 16.17
C ALA A 5 -53.46 -22.46 15.45
N LEU A 6 -52.74 -21.61 16.18
CA LEU A 6 -51.97 -20.48 15.65
C LEU A 6 -50.53 -20.95 15.43
N ILE A 7 -50.15 -21.15 14.16
CA ILE A 7 -48.76 -21.44 13.77
C ILE A 7 -48.02 -20.11 13.66
N LEU A 8 -47.17 -19.81 14.64
CA LEU A 8 -46.21 -18.70 14.60
C LEU A 8 -45.05 -19.08 13.69
N LEU A 9 -45.06 -18.58 12.45
CA LEU A 9 -43.96 -18.66 11.51
C LEU A 9 -42.85 -17.70 12.00
N HIS A 10 -41.86 -18.23 12.74
CA HIS A 10 -40.64 -17.49 13.05
C HIS A 10 -39.83 -17.28 11.76
N LEU A 11 -40.00 -16.11 11.15
CA LEU A 11 -39.13 -15.64 10.08
C LEU A 11 -37.76 -15.32 10.70
N SER A 12 -36.87 -16.31 10.74
CA SER A 12 -35.47 -16.11 11.07
C SER A 12 -34.86 -15.24 9.98
N TRP A 13 -34.71 -13.93 10.25
CA TRP A 13 -33.84 -13.06 9.49
C TRP A 13 -32.42 -13.61 9.61
N GLY A 14 -32.01 -14.41 8.63
CA GLY A 14 -30.60 -14.74 8.46
C GLY A 14 -29.87 -13.44 8.18
N THR A 15 -29.11 -12.94 9.16
CA THR A 15 -28.10 -11.91 8.92
C THR A 15 -27.02 -12.56 8.05
N PHE A 16 -27.14 -12.38 6.74
CA PHE A 16 -26.05 -12.65 5.83
C PHE A 16 -24.94 -11.65 6.18
N VAL A 17 -23.89 -12.13 6.87
CA VAL A 17 -22.64 -11.39 7.04
C VAL A 17 -21.99 -11.35 5.67
N ALA A 18 -22.05 -10.21 4.98
CA ALA A 18 -21.35 -10.05 3.72
C ALA A 18 -19.88 -9.73 4.02
N ARG A 19 -18.95 -10.34 3.30
CA ARG A 19 -17.54 -9.92 3.37
C ARG A 19 -17.19 -9.32 2.03
N GLY A 20 -17.13 -8.00 1.95
CA GLY A 20 -16.69 -7.28 0.73
C GLY A 20 -15.52 -6.36 0.96
N GLN A 21 -14.67 -6.68 1.94
CA GLN A 21 -13.37 -6.04 2.11
C GLN A 21 -12.46 -6.50 0.99
N ASN A 22 -12.10 -5.58 0.08
CA ASN A 22 -11.35 -5.89 -1.14
C ASN A 22 -10.22 -4.90 -1.35
N ASN A 23 -9.28 -4.89 -0.41
CA ASN A 23 -8.03 -4.16 -0.54
C ASN A 23 -7.03 -4.95 -1.40
N ASP A 24 -6.07 -4.25 -1.97
CA ASP A 24 -5.02 -4.86 -2.77
C ASP A 24 -3.81 -5.19 -1.91
N VAL A 25 -3.22 -6.36 -2.18
CA VAL A 25 -1.93 -6.71 -1.60
C VAL A 25 -0.84 -5.84 -2.24
N PRO A 26 -0.02 -5.11 -1.44
CA PRO A 26 1.09 -4.31 -1.95
C PRO A 26 2.09 -5.13 -2.76
N LEU A 27 2.45 -4.63 -3.95
CA LEU A 27 3.28 -5.30 -4.99
C LEU A 27 4.74 -5.61 -4.61
N GLN A 28 5.10 -5.56 -3.33
CA GLN A 28 6.45 -5.83 -2.89
C GLN A 28 6.84 -7.29 -3.14
N ARG A 29 8.05 -7.49 -3.67
CA ARG A 29 8.56 -8.81 -4.04
C ARG A 29 8.54 -9.80 -2.88
N ASP A 30 8.91 -9.38 -1.68
CA ASP A 30 9.01 -10.27 -0.51
C ASP A 30 7.64 -10.79 -0.07
N ILE A 31 6.60 -9.94 -0.17
CA ILE A 31 5.20 -10.29 0.06
C ILE A 31 4.73 -11.25 -1.04
N TYR A 32 4.95 -10.88 -2.31
CA TYR A 32 4.49 -11.67 -3.45
C TYR A 32 5.21 -13.00 -3.59
N ARG A 33 6.42 -13.16 -3.07
CA ARG A 33 7.13 -14.46 -3.08
C ARG A 33 6.34 -15.52 -2.31
N GLY A 34 5.78 -15.18 -1.15
CA GLY A 34 4.92 -16.09 -0.38
C GLY A 34 3.59 -16.34 -1.07
N LEU A 35 2.99 -15.30 -1.66
CA LEU A 35 1.71 -15.42 -2.37
C LEU A 35 1.81 -16.22 -3.67
N GLU A 36 2.90 -16.09 -4.40
CA GLU A 36 3.16 -16.88 -5.61
C GLU A 36 3.36 -18.35 -5.27
N GLN A 37 4.02 -18.66 -4.15
CA GLN A 37 4.11 -20.02 -3.64
C GLN A 37 2.70 -20.57 -3.36
N GLN A 38 1.84 -19.79 -2.69
CA GLN A 38 0.45 -20.19 -2.44
C GLN A 38 -0.37 -20.33 -3.74
N ALA A 39 -0.17 -19.43 -4.71
CA ALA A 39 -0.82 -19.49 -6.01
C ALA A 39 -0.40 -20.68 -6.88
N ALA A 40 0.73 -21.33 -6.55
CA ALA A 40 1.22 -22.52 -7.25
C ALA A 40 0.63 -23.83 -6.70
N HIS A 41 -0.11 -23.81 -5.60
CA HIS A 41 -0.80 -25.00 -5.10
C HIS A 41 -1.95 -25.42 -6.03
N LEU A 42 -2.22 -26.72 -6.10
CA LEU A 42 -3.27 -27.29 -6.96
C LEU A 42 -4.68 -26.77 -6.63
N ASP A 43 -4.91 -26.38 -5.38
CA ASP A 43 -6.19 -25.86 -4.90
C ASP A 43 -6.33 -24.33 -5.01
N ALA A 44 -5.29 -23.65 -5.52
CA ALA A 44 -5.26 -22.19 -5.58
C ALA A 44 -6.29 -21.63 -6.58
N LYS A 45 -7.05 -20.64 -6.14
CA LYS A 45 -8.10 -19.97 -6.96
C LYS A 45 -7.63 -18.64 -7.56
N VAL A 46 -6.32 -18.39 -7.55
CA VAL A 46 -5.69 -17.14 -8.01
C VAL A 46 -4.72 -17.42 -9.16
N HIS A 47 -4.62 -16.49 -10.10
CA HIS A 47 -3.65 -16.57 -11.20
C HIS A 47 -2.40 -15.76 -10.84
N SER A 48 -1.23 -16.38 -10.87
CA SER A 48 0.06 -15.74 -10.57
C SER A 48 0.45 -14.62 -11.55
N GLY A 49 -0.11 -14.64 -12.77
CA GLY A 49 0.14 -13.62 -13.80
C GLY A 49 -0.68 -12.34 -13.64
N LEU A 50 -1.74 -12.34 -12.80
CA LEU A 50 -2.58 -11.16 -12.58
C LEU A 50 -2.22 -10.53 -11.24
N LYS A 51 -1.55 -9.38 -11.28
CA LYS A 51 -1.15 -8.60 -10.11
C LYS A 51 -1.65 -7.15 -10.24
N PRO A 52 -1.92 -6.46 -9.13
CA PRO A 52 -1.91 -6.95 -7.75
C PRO A 52 -3.03 -7.95 -7.45
N LEU A 53 -2.80 -8.84 -6.49
CA LEU A 53 -3.80 -9.76 -5.98
C LEU A 53 -4.69 -9.03 -4.97
N ILE A 54 -6.00 -9.30 -5.05
CA ILE A 54 -6.98 -8.82 -4.08
C ILE A 54 -6.86 -9.66 -2.81
N GLU A 55 -6.76 -9.02 -1.64
CA GLU A 55 -6.57 -9.68 -0.33
C GLU A 55 -7.60 -10.79 -0.08
N GLN A 56 -8.86 -10.62 -0.51
CA GLN A 56 -9.91 -11.62 -0.34
C GLN A 56 -9.67 -12.93 -1.13
N ARG A 57 -8.93 -12.87 -2.25
CA ARG A 57 -8.69 -14.03 -3.11
C ARG A 57 -7.39 -14.74 -2.77
N ALA A 58 -6.45 -14.04 -2.16
CA ALA A 58 -5.14 -14.56 -1.87
C ALA A 58 -5.11 -15.22 -0.49
N ASP A 59 -4.44 -16.36 -0.37
CA ASP A 59 -4.15 -16.94 0.93
C ASP A 59 -2.99 -16.17 1.57
N LEU A 60 -3.31 -15.35 2.57
CA LEU A 60 -2.34 -14.51 3.28
C LEU A 60 -1.69 -15.21 4.49
N SER A 61 -2.06 -16.46 4.78
CA SER A 61 -1.67 -17.16 6.02
C SER A 61 -0.16 -17.32 6.20
N THR A 62 0.58 -17.48 5.11
CA THR A 62 2.05 -17.63 5.13
C THR A 62 2.79 -16.42 4.58
N THR A 63 2.10 -15.31 4.34
CA THR A 63 2.65 -14.15 3.64
C THR A 63 3.25 -13.15 4.63
N MET A 64 4.45 -12.65 4.30
CA MET A 64 5.13 -11.64 5.09
C MET A 64 4.26 -10.39 5.24
N GLY A 65 4.08 -9.91 6.48
CA GLY A 65 3.29 -8.72 6.80
C GLY A 65 1.77 -8.95 6.91
N SER A 66 1.25 -10.13 6.60
CA SER A 66 -0.18 -10.47 6.76
C SER A 66 -0.43 -11.73 7.59
N ALA A 67 0.57 -12.61 7.69
CA ALA A 67 0.52 -13.76 8.58
C ALA A 67 0.37 -13.30 10.05
N PRO A 68 -0.42 -14.01 10.87
CA PRO A 68 -0.57 -13.68 12.28
C PRO A 68 0.76 -13.82 13.00
N ASP A 69 1.27 -12.72 13.55
CA ASP A 69 2.51 -12.73 14.33
C ASP A 69 2.26 -13.35 15.72
N THR A 70 2.95 -14.46 15.99
CA THR A 70 2.90 -15.18 17.27
C THR A 70 4.03 -14.79 18.22
N THR A 71 4.89 -13.85 17.80
CA THR A 71 6.03 -13.37 18.58
C THR A 71 5.56 -12.63 19.83
N LYS A 72 6.16 -12.95 20.98
CA LYS A 72 5.89 -12.25 22.24
C LYS A 72 6.78 -11.01 22.33
N TYR A 73 6.15 -9.84 22.35
CA TYR A 73 6.83 -8.57 22.61
C TYR A 73 6.76 -8.23 24.11
N TYR A 74 7.90 -7.89 24.70
CA TYR A 74 8.01 -7.55 26.13
C TYR A 74 7.72 -6.07 26.41
N TRP A 75 7.80 -5.22 25.38
CA TRP A 75 7.57 -3.77 25.51
C TRP A 75 6.42 -3.30 24.63
N TRP A 76 5.62 -2.38 25.16
CA TRP A 76 4.45 -1.81 24.49
C TRP A 76 4.81 -1.10 23.16
N TYR A 77 5.97 -0.45 23.09
CA TYR A 77 6.40 0.26 21.88
C TYR A 77 6.89 -0.70 20.78
N THR A 78 7.50 -1.83 21.14
CA THR A 78 7.87 -2.87 20.14
C THR A 78 6.64 -3.56 19.60
N GLU A 79 5.65 -3.83 20.45
CA GLU A 79 4.36 -4.37 20.04
C GLU A 79 3.67 -3.41 19.05
N LYS A 80 3.71 -2.11 19.34
CA LYS A 80 3.15 -1.06 18.48
C LYS A 80 3.90 -0.86 17.16
N LEU A 81 5.21 -1.14 17.11
CA LEU A 81 6.03 -0.94 15.91
C LEU A 81 5.96 -2.14 14.94
N TYR A 82 5.91 -3.36 15.47
CA TYR A 82 6.03 -4.58 14.67
C TYR A 82 4.71 -5.31 14.45
N ARG A 83 3.74 -5.19 15.38
CA ARG A 83 2.51 -5.99 15.35
C ARG A 83 1.27 -5.17 15.04
N ASP A 84 1.13 -4.02 15.69
CA ASP A 84 -0.10 -3.24 15.61
C ASP A 84 0.04 -2.07 14.63
N HIS A 85 -1.05 -1.73 13.95
CA HIS A 85 -1.12 -0.52 13.13
C HIS A 85 -0.92 0.73 13.99
N LEU A 86 -0.29 1.79 13.46
CA LEU A 86 0.01 3.01 14.25
C LEU A 86 -1.28 3.65 14.78
N ILE A 87 -2.24 3.89 13.88
CA ILE A 87 -3.59 4.31 14.23
C ILE A 87 -4.54 3.29 13.65
N GLN A 88 -5.41 2.74 14.50
CA GLN A 88 -6.45 1.83 14.07
C GLN A 88 -7.77 2.16 14.75
N VAL A 89 -8.78 2.42 13.93
CA VAL A 89 -10.15 2.62 14.37
C VAL A 89 -10.95 1.42 13.88
N ARG A 90 -11.46 0.62 14.80
CA ARG A 90 -12.37 -0.50 14.52
C ARG A 90 -13.67 -0.24 15.29
N LYS A 91 -14.73 0.15 14.59
CA LYS A 91 -16.05 0.36 15.19
C LYS A 91 -17.11 -0.25 14.29
N ASP A 92 -17.82 -1.26 14.80
CA ASP A 92 -18.89 -2.00 14.12
C ASP A 92 -18.57 -2.31 12.65
N ASP A 93 -19.00 -1.44 11.74
CA ASP A 93 -18.86 -1.59 10.30
C ASP A 93 -17.69 -0.79 9.70
N VAL A 94 -16.93 -0.02 10.46
CA VAL A 94 -15.84 0.84 9.97
C VAL A 94 -14.51 0.36 10.51
N ARG A 95 -13.57 0.11 9.58
CA ARG A 95 -12.18 -0.20 9.91
C ARG A 95 -11.28 0.75 9.14
N ILE A 96 -10.53 1.58 9.84
CA ILE A 96 -9.55 2.48 9.23
C ILE A 96 -8.21 2.25 9.92
N SER A 97 -7.17 2.02 9.14
CA SER A 97 -5.78 1.96 9.61
C SER A 97 -4.92 2.99 8.90
N ILE A 98 -4.02 3.60 9.65
CA ILE A 98 -3.00 4.51 9.14
C ILE A 98 -1.66 3.99 9.66
N ASP A 99 -0.78 3.66 8.73
CA ASP A 99 0.54 3.10 9.00
C ASP A 99 1.61 3.98 8.36
N PRO A 100 2.65 4.37 9.10
CA PRO A 100 3.78 5.05 8.50
C PRO A 100 4.61 4.06 7.67
N LEU A 101 5.12 4.53 6.53
CA LEU A 101 6.01 3.78 5.66
C LEU A 101 7.40 4.40 5.74
N PHE A 102 8.40 3.58 6.03
CA PHE A 102 9.80 3.98 6.01
C PHE A 102 10.64 2.95 5.27
N GLN A 103 11.55 3.42 4.43
CA GLN A 103 12.56 2.59 3.78
C GLN A 103 13.88 3.35 3.79
N PHE A 104 14.89 2.73 4.39
CA PHE A 104 16.24 3.27 4.46
C PHE A 104 17.19 2.31 3.76
N GLU A 105 17.87 2.81 2.74
CA GLU A 105 18.89 2.07 2.03
C GLU A 105 20.16 2.90 2.04
N LEU A 106 21.28 2.25 2.33
CA LEU A 106 22.61 2.86 2.29
C LEU A 106 23.53 1.88 1.58
N GLY A 107 24.28 2.39 0.61
CA GLY A 107 25.19 1.57 -0.16
C GLY A 107 26.38 2.36 -0.70
N GLN A 108 27.31 1.62 -1.27
CA GLN A 108 28.52 2.13 -1.88
C GLN A 108 28.70 1.47 -3.26
N ASP A 109 28.98 2.28 -4.26
CA ASP A 109 29.33 1.85 -5.61
C ASP A 109 30.80 1.41 -5.69
N LEU A 110 31.04 0.12 -5.49
CA LEU A 110 32.38 -0.47 -5.57
C LEU A 110 33.01 -0.39 -6.97
N GLY A 111 32.24 -0.03 -8.01
CA GLY A 111 32.73 0.15 -9.38
C GLY A 111 33.41 1.51 -9.61
N ASP A 112 33.19 2.48 -8.72
CA ASP A 112 33.88 3.77 -8.76
C ASP A 112 35.19 3.70 -7.96
N ALA A 113 36.32 3.56 -8.67
CA ALA A 113 37.66 3.46 -8.09
C ALA A 113 38.18 4.77 -7.47
N THR A 114 37.38 5.84 -7.48
CA THR A 114 37.77 7.12 -6.88
C THR A 114 37.70 7.01 -5.35
N ALA A 115 38.84 7.24 -4.66
CA ALA A 115 38.97 7.14 -3.20
C ALA A 115 38.18 8.20 -2.40
N TYR A 116 37.38 9.05 -3.07
CA TYR A 116 36.57 10.07 -2.42
C TYR A 116 35.21 9.46 -2.02
N GLN A 117 34.94 9.48 -0.71
CA GLN A 117 33.69 8.97 -0.13
C GLN A 117 32.44 9.70 -0.66
N ASP A 118 32.61 10.90 -1.20
CA ASP A 118 31.52 11.72 -1.72
C ASP A 118 30.93 11.13 -3.02
N THR A 119 31.74 10.54 -3.91
CA THR A 119 31.23 10.04 -5.21
C THR A 119 30.66 8.62 -5.18
N ASN A 120 31.15 7.80 -4.25
CA ASN A 120 30.88 6.36 -4.20
C ASN A 120 29.64 6.01 -3.34
N ARG A 121 29.27 6.86 -2.36
CA ARG A 121 28.11 6.59 -1.50
C ARG A 121 26.79 6.92 -2.19
N TYR A 122 25.79 6.08 -1.96
CA TYR A 122 24.40 6.35 -2.29
C TYR A 122 23.51 6.02 -1.11
N TYR A 123 22.42 6.76 -0.96
CA TYR A 123 21.40 6.48 0.04
C TYR A 123 20.03 6.73 -0.54
N ASN A 124 19.03 6.05 0.03
CA ASN A 124 17.64 6.19 -0.33
C ASN A 124 16.81 6.23 0.95
N ASN A 125 16.13 7.34 1.19
CA ASN A 125 15.31 7.54 2.38
C ASN A 125 13.88 7.86 1.94
N THR A 126 13.01 6.87 2.03
CA THR A 126 11.59 7.01 1.76
C THR A 126 10.83 7.14 3.06
N ARG A 127 9.95 8.15 3.12
CA ARG A 127 9.00 8.38 4.21
C ARG A 127 7.60 8.56 3.63
N GLY A 128 6.60 7.98 4.27
CA GLY A 128 5.23 8.10 3.79
C GLY A 128 4.21 7.53 4.74
N PHE A 129 2.99 7.43 4.25
CA PHE A 129 1.89 6.80 4.98
C PHE A 129 1.06 5.94 4.03
N LEU A 130 0.59 4.83 4.58
CA LEU A 130 -0.40 3.95 3.99
C LEU A 130 -1.68 4.06 4.82
N ILE A 131 -2.76 4.42 4.16
CA ILE A 131 -4.09 4.51 4.77
C ILE A 131 -4.94 3.44 4.10
N LYS A 132 -5.47 2.52 4.90
CA LYS A 132 -6.46 1.54 4.45
C LYS A 132 -7.76 1.80 5.19
N GLY A 133 -8.87 1.68 4.49
CA GLY A 133 -10.17 1.84 5.10
C GLY A 133 -11.23 0.96 4.45
N ASP A 134 -11.99 0.28 5.30
CA ASP A 134 -13.17 -0.47 4.92
C ASP A 134 -14.38 0.17 5.59
N LEU A 135 -15.32 0.63 4.77
CA LEU A 135 -16.62 1.14 5.19
C LEU A 135 -17.68 0.09 4.87
N GLY A 136 -18.14 -0.57 5.94
CA GLY A 136 -19.05 -1.70 5.91
C GLY A 136 -18.49 -2.87 5.14
N GLU A 137 -19.40 -3.58 4.49
CA GLU A 137 -19.09 -4.76 3.70
C GLU A 137 -19.01 -4.46 2.20
N ARG A 138 -19.08 -3.18 1.80
CA ARG A 138 -19.28 -2.79 0.39
C ARG A 138 -18.27 -1.79 -0.14
N PHE A 139 -17.55 -1.08 0.70
CA PHE A 139 -16.64 -0.05 0.23
C PHE A 139 -15.30 -0.23 0.91
N SER A 140 -14.26 -0.39 0.10
CA SER A 140 -12.88 -0.46 0.55
C SER A 140 -12.08 0.58 -0.22
N PHE A 141 -11.14 1.22 0.47
CA PHE A 141 -10.20 2.13 -0.14
C PHE A 141 -8.82 1.96 0.47
N GLN A 142 -7.81 2.18 -0.36
CA GLN A 142 -6.42 2.14 0.01
C GLN A 142 -5.72 3.31 -0.64
N THR A 143 -5.07 4.15 0.14
CA THR A 143 -4.28 5.28 -0.35
C THR A 143 -2.90 5.24 0.25
N MET A 144 -1.88 5.52 -0.55
CA MET A 144 -0.52 5.65 -0.10
C MET A 144 0.10 6.91 -0.70
N PHE A 145 0.88 7.61 0.11
CA PHE A 145 1.71 8.70 -0.36
C PHE A 145 3.06 8.60 0.32
N HIS A 146 4.12 8.75 -0.45
CA HIS A 146 5.47 8.79 0.08
C HIS A 146 6.34 9.78 -0.69
N GLU A 147 7.31 10.32 0.01
CA GLU A 147 8.37 11.15 -0.52
C GLU A 147 9.69 10.46 -0.24
N THR A 148 10.54 10.45 -1.25
CA THR A 148 11.83 9.80 -1.22
C THR A 148 12.92 10.81 -1.53
N GLN A 149 13.92 10.83 -0.65
CA GLN A 149 15.14 11.61 -0.82
C GLN A 149 16.29 10.62 -1.08
N ALA A 150 16.92 10.74 -2.25
CA ALA A 150 17.95 9.81 -2.67
C ALA A 150 19.21 10.54 -3.13
N LEU A 151 20.37 10.11 -2.64
CA LEU A 151 21.66 10.39 -3.26
C LEU A 151 21.98 9.23 -4.19
N VAL A 152 22.02 9.48 -5.49
CA VAL A 152 22.20 8.43 -6.51
C VAL A 152 23.67 8.31 -6.96
N PRO A 153 24.10 7.11 -7.40
CA PRO A 153 25.44 6.94 -7.97
C PRO A 153 25.61 7.73 -9.27
N GLN A 154 26.87 8.02 -9.62
CA GLN A 154 27.21 8.92 -10.73
C GLN A 154 26.62 8.49 -12.07
N TYR A 155 26.62 7.18 -12.37
CA TYR A 155 26.12 6.67 -13.64
C TYR A 155 24.61 6.92 -13.78
N LEU A 156 23.84 6.74 -12.70
CA LEU A 156 22.40 6.97 -12.69
C LEU A 156 22.09 8.45 -12.73
N PHE A 157 22.87 9.27 -12.02
CA PHE A 157 22.72 10.72 -12.05
C PHE A 157 22.87 11.29 -13.46
N ARG A 158 23.83 10.81 -14.26
CA ARG A 158 24.01 11.30 -15.64
C ARG A 158 22.76 11.09 -16.50
N GLU A 159 22.13 9.93 -16.38
CA GLU A 159 20.90 9.61 -17.10
C GLU A 159 19.73 10.48 -16.62
N VAL A 160 19.57 10.59 -15.30
CA VAL A 160 18.52 11.40 -14.68
C VAL A 160 18.68 12.89 -14.99
N PHE A 161 19.91 13.39 -15.06
CA PHE A 161 20.19 14.80 -15.33
C PHE A 161 19.77 15.19 -16.75
N VAL A 162 19.94 14.28 -17.72
CA VAL A 162 19.54 14.52 -19.11
C VAL A 162 18.04 14.31 -19.29
N SER A 163 17.49 13.24 -18.73
CA SER A 163 16.07 12.85 -18.93
C SER A 163 15.09 13.60 -18.01
N GLY A 164 15.55 14.09 -16.86
CA GLY A 164 14.71 14.66 -15.80
C GLY A 164 13.77 13.65 -15.14
N VAL A 165 14.00 12.35 -15.38
CA VAL A 165 13.12 11.25 -14.97
C VAL A 165 13.98 10.14 -14.39
N MET A 166 13.59 9.62 -13.23
CA MET A 166 14.19 8.38 -12.72
C MET A 166 13.42 7.18 -13.29
N PRO A 167 14.12 6.17 -13.83
CA PRO A 167 13.49 4.94 -14.29
C PRO A 167 12.59 4.33 -13.20
N GLY A 168 11.31 4.12 -13.53
CA GLY A 168 10.32 3.56 -12.61
C GLY A 168 9.73 4.51 -11.56
N GLN A 169 10.29 5.71 -11.36
CA GLN A 169 9.81 6.68 -10.37
C GLN A 169 9.19 7.94 -10.99
N GLY A 170 9.39 8.18 -12.29
CA GLY A 170 8.83 9.33 -13.00
C GLY A 170 9.64 10.60 -12.81
N ARG A 171 8.98 11.77 -12.94
CA ARG A 171 9.65 13.07 -12.86
C ARG A 171 10.06 13.36 -11.42
N LEU A 172 11.24 13.97 -11.27
CA LEU A 172 11.82 14.28 -9.98
C LEU A 172 12.42 15.68 -9.94
N LYS A 173 12.76 16.12 -8.74
CA LYS A 173 13.51 17.35 -8.50
C LYS A 173 14.97 17.02 -8.31
N ILE A 174 15.81 17.57 -9.17
CA ILE A 174 17.27 17.51 -9.02
C ILE A 174 17.70 18.62 -8.07
N GLN A 175 18.39 18.27 -7.00
CA GLN A 175 19.05 19.21 -6.10
C GLN A 175 20.56 19.29 -6.39
N GLU A 176 21.31 19.91 -5.49
CA GLU A 176 22.76 19.98 -5.57
C GLU A 176 23.40 18.60 -5.36
N ARG A 177 24.64 18.41 -5.85
CA ARG A 177 25.49 17.25 -5.54
C ARG A 177 24.89 15.85 -5.76
N ARG A 178 23.93 15.72 -6.69
CA ARG A 178 23.26 14.45 -7.10
C ARG A 178 22.17 13.96 -6.15
N GLU A 179 21.72 14.83 -5.27
CA GLU A 179 20.56 14.57 -4.43
C GLU A 179 19.27 14.78 -5.26
N LEU A 180 18.34 13.85 -5.12
CA LEU A 180 17.09 13.80 -5.85
C LEU A 180 15.94 13.69 -4.85
N ASP A 181 14.89 14.50 -5.05
CA ASP A 181 13.61 14.29 -4.37
C ASP A 181 12.56 13.85 -5.39
N TYR A 182 11.80 12.82 -5.03
CA TYR A 182 10.64 12.40 -5.78
C TYR A 182 9.54 11.91 -4.84
N GLY A 183 8.30 12.03 -5.29
CA GLY A 183 7.14 11.58 -4.52
C GLY A 183 6.22 10.71 -5.36
N TRP A 184 5.52 9.82 -4.68
CA TRP A 184 4.52 8.95 -5.28
C TRP A 184 3.25 9.01 -4.45
N SER A 185 2.11 9.15 -5.13
CA SER A 185 0.79 9.04 -4.54
C SER A 185 -0.02 8.01 -5.31
N GLN A 186 -0.60 7.03 -4.62
CA GLN A 186 -1.48 6.04 -5.20
C GLN A 186 -2.76 5.91 -4.37
N ALA A 187 -3.90 5.73 -5.04
CA ALA A 187 -5.19 5.53 -4.40
C ALA A 187 -6.01 4.49 -5.19
N ASN A 188 -6.45 3.43 -4.51
CA ASN A 188 -7.41 2.46 -5.04
C ASN A 188 -8.71 2.52 -4.22
N ILE A 189 -9.84 2.41 -4.91
CA ILE A 189 -11.17 2.31 -4.33
C ILE A 189 -11.87 1.11 -4.97
N SER A 190 -12.48 0.24 -4.16
CA SER A 190 -13.23 -0.93 -4.61
C SER A 190 -14.65 -0.96 -4.03
N PHE A 191 -15.64 -1.24 -4.89
CA PHE A 191 -17.04 -1.38 -4.49
C PHE A 191 -17.83 -2.32 -5.43
N PRO A 192 -18.87 -3.03 -4.93
CA PRO A 192 -19.72 -3.89 -5.74
C PRO A 192 -20.87 -3.10 -6.41
N LEU A 193 -21.13 -3.41 -7.68
CA LEU A 193 -22.17 -2.81 -8.53
C LEU A 193 -23.60 -3.14 -8.09
N ARG A 194 -23.82 -4.20 -7.30
CA ARG A 194 -25.14 -4.62 -6.83
C ARG A 194 -25.16 -4.84 -5.32
N ALA A 195 -26.17 -4.29 -4.65
CA ALA A 195 -26.41 -4.54 -3.23
C ALA A 195 -26.73 -6.04 -3.02
N GLY A 196 -25.93 -6.72 -2.19
CA GLY A 196 -26.08 -8.15 -1.87
C GLY A 196 -25.28 -9.13 -2.76
N SER A 197 -24.54 -8.66 -3.77
CA SER A 197 -23.65 -9.54 -4.55
C SER A 197 -22.30 -9.67 -3.85
N THR A 198 -22.10 -10.76 -3.11
CA THR A 198 -20.80 -11.18 -2.56
C THR A 198 -19.93 -11.91 -3.57
N SER A 199 -20.49 -12.23 -4.75
CA SER A 199 -19.77 -12.87 -5.84
C SER A 199 -19.10 -11.81 -6.73
N ASN A 200 -17.82 -12.05 -7.02
CA ASN A 200 -16.87 -11.31 -7.88
C ASN A 200 -17.40 -10.77 -9.22
N SER A 201 -18.63 -11.10 -9.63
CA SER A 201 -19.18 -10.83 -10.96
C SER A 201 -19.66 -9.38 -11.17
N GLY A 202 -19.15 -8.41 -10.41
CA GLY A 202 -19.53 -7.00 -10.60
C GLY A 202 -18.86 -6.05 -9.63
N MET A 203 -17.56 -6.21 -9.34
CA MET A 203 -16.81 -5.24 -8.53
C MET A 203 -16.08 -4.25 -9.44
N VAL A 204 -16.17 -2.97 -9.13
CA VAL A 204 -15.40 -1.91 -9.79
C VAL A 204 -14.27 -1.54 -8.84
N SER A 205 -13.03 -1.70 -9.31
CA SER A 205 -11.85 -1.10 -8.69
C SER A 205 -11.29 -0.01 -9.60
N THR A 206 -10.81 1.08 -9.02
CA THR A 206 -10.16 2.16 -9.77
C THR A 206 -8.93 2.60 -9.00
N SER A 207 -7.75 2.43 -9.61
CA SER A 207 -6.48 2.90 -9.09
C SER A 207 -6.05 4.19 -9.80
N TRP A 208 -5.58 5.15 -9.02
CA TRP A 208 -4.96 6.38 -9.48
C TRP A 208 -3.55 6.44 -8.96
N ASP A 209 -2.58 6.55 -9.86
CA ASP A 209 -1.18 6.63 -9.51
C ASP A 209 -0.61 7.92 -10.09
N MET A 210 0.06 8.71 -9.26
CA MET A 210 0.71 9.94 -9.66
C MET A 210 2.15 9.96 -9.14
N ALA A 211 3.08 9.84 -10.08
CA ALA A 211 4.47 10.20 -9.87
C ALA A 211 4.56 11.73 -9.82
N THR A 212 4.67 12.30 -8.62
CA THR A 212 4.77 13.74 -8.45
C THR A 212 6.24 14.17 -8.43
N GLY A 213 6.63 14.95 -9.44
CA GLY A 213 7.61 16.02 -9.21
C GLY A 213 7.00 17.06 -8.25
N PRO A 214 7.82 17.84 -7.53
CA PRO A 214 7.57 18.28 -6.16
C PRO A 214 6.15 18.76 -5.89
N CYS A 215 5.49 18.07 -4.96
CA CYS A 215 4.41 18.65 -4.17
C CYS A 215 5.06 19.63 -3.18
N CYS A 216 4.52 20.85 -3.09
CA CYS A 216 5.01 21.97 -2.25
C CYS A 216 6.33 22.65 -2.68
N SER A 217 6.26 23.49 -3.71
CA SER A 217 6.87 24.82 -3.59
C SER A 217 5.78 25.87 -3.77
N ALA A 218 5.25 26.36 -2.65
CA ALA A 218 4.58 27.65 -2.64
C ALA A 218 5.65 28.69 -2.96
N THR A 219 5.87 28.96 -4.24
CA THR A 219 6.62 30.14 -4.66
C THR A 219 5.73 31.32 -4.31
N SER A 220 5.90 31.89 -3.12
CA SER A 220 5.42 33.24 -2.82
C SER A 220 6.23 34.20 -3.68
N ARG A 221 5.83 34.36 -4.94
CA ARG A 221 6.32 35.44 -5.79
C ARG A 221 5.69 36.71 -5.23
N SER A 222 6.39 37.40 -4.32
CA SER A 222 6.05 38.78 -4.00
C SER A 222 6.29 39.60 -5.27
N MET A 223 5.22 39.94 -5.97
CA MET A 223 5.23 41.05 -6.92
C MET A 223 5.47 42.32 -6.11
N LEU A 224 6.73 42.74 -6.00
CA LEU A 224 7.06 44.13 -5.74
C LEU A 224 7.15 44.82 -7.10
N HIS A 225 6.09 45.56 -7.41
CA HIS A 225 6.11 46.62 -8.40
C HIS A 225 6.90 47.80 -7.82
N THR A 226 7.95 48.20 -8.53
CA THR A 226 8.39 49.60 -8.68
C THR A 226 8.91 49.76 -10.09
#